data_AF-A0A378W1W4-F1
#
_entry.id   AF-A0A378W1W4-F1
#
_cell.length_a   1.000
_cell.length_b   1.000
_cell.length_c   1.000
_cell.angle_alpha   90.00
_cell.angle_beta   90.00
_cell.angle_gamma   90.00
#
_symmetry.space_group_name_H-M   'P 1'
#
loop_
_entity.id
_entity.type
_entity.pdbx_description
1 polymer ?
#
loop_
_entity_poly.entity_id
_entity_poly.type
_entity_poly.pdbx_seq_one_letter_code
_entity_poly.pdbx_strand_id
1 'polypeptide(L)'
;MASATVAARFGMTCDVYMGADDIQRQMPNVFRMKLLGANVIGVDSGSRTLKDAMNEAMREWVARVDDTFYIIGTAAGPAPYPEMVRDFQCVIGNEAKAQMQEAIGRQPDVAVACVGGGSNAIGLFYPYIEEENVRLVGVEAGGLGVDTPDHAAPITSGAPIGVLHGFRSYLMQDENGQVLGTHSVSAGLDYPGIGPEHSHLHDIKRVEYTVAKDDEALEAFDLLCRFEGIIPALESSHAVAWAVKNAPKMGKDQVILVNLSGRGDKDINTVAKLKGIEL
;
A
#
# COMPACT_ATOMS: atom_id res chain seq x y z
N MET A 1 -1.14 0.84 -14.12
CA MET A 1 0.07 0.65 -14.96
C MET A 1 0.41 -0.83 -15.11
N ALA A 2 0.66 -1.56 -14.02
CA ALA A 2 1.01 -3.00 -14.07
C ALA A 2 0.01 -3.84 -14.89
N SER A 3 -1.30 -3.69 -14.66
CA SER A 3 -2.35 -4.41 -15.43
C SER A 3 -2.29 -4.12 -16.93
N ALA A 4 -2.06 -2.86 -17.32
CA ALA A 4 -1.91 -2.47 -18.72
C ALA A 4 -0.69 -3.14 -19.38
N THR A 5 0.44 -3.22 -18.65
CA THR A 5 1.65 -3.90 -19.13
C THR A 5 1.41 -5.39 -19.38
N VAL A 6 0.75 -6.06 -18.43
CA VAL A 6 0.41 -7.49 -18.56
C VAL A 6 -0.56 -7.72 -19.71
N ALA A 7 -1.62 -6.92 -19.80
CA ALA A 7 -2.60 -7.03 -20.87
C ALA A 7 -1.95 -6.83 -22.25
N ALA A 8 -1.12 -5.80 -22.42
CA ALA A 8 -0.37 -5.57 -23.65
C ALA A 8 0.56 -6.75 -24.00
N ARG A 9 1.24 -7.33 -23.00
CA ARG A 9 2.13 -8.47 -23.20
C ARG A 9 1.40 -9.72 -23.71
N PHE A 10 0.17 -9.95 -23.24
CA PHE A 10 -0.64 -11.11 -23.58
C PHE A 10 -1.69 -10.85 -24.67
N GLY A 11 -1.71 -9.65 -25.26
CA GLY A 11 -2.67 -9.29 -26.32
C GLY A 11 -4.11 -9.17 -25.83
N MET A 12 -4.32 -8.81 -24.56
CA MET A 12 -5.62 -8.61 -23.95
C MET A 12 -6.03 -7.14 -23.99
N THR A 13 -7.34 -6.88 -24.03
CA THR A 13 -7.90 -5.54 -23.76
C THR A 13 -7.79 -5.21 -22.28
N CYS A 14 -7.57 -3.93 -21.93
CA CYS A 14 -7.46 -3.50 -20.54
C CYS A 14 -8.19 -2.18 -20.33
N ASP A 15 -9.23 -2.23 -19.51
CA ASP A 15 -9.91 -1.06 -18.97
C ASP A 15 -9.38 -0.79 -17.56
N VAL A 16 -8.99 0.46 -17.29
CA VAL A 16 -8.50 0.91 -15.99
C VAL A 16 -9.39 2.04 -15.48
N TYR A 17 -10.14 1.75 -14.43
CA TYR A 17 -10.93 2.76 -13.72
C TYR A 17 -10.02 3.53 -12.76
N MET A 18 -10.10 4.86 -12.79
CA MET A 18 -9.27 5.72 -11.97
C MET A 18 -10.05 6.97 -11.56
N GLY A 19 -9.97 7.33 -10.27
CA GLY A 19 -10.60 8.55 -9.77
C GLY A 19 -10.10 9.78 -10.51
N ALA A 20 -10.99 10.74 -10.80
CA ALA A 20 -10.64 11.91 -11.59
C ALA A 20 -9.54 12.76 -10.92
N ASP A 21 -9.51 12.83 -9.59
CA ASP A 21 -8.46 13.56 -8.86
C ASP A 21 -7.12 12.79 -8.89
N ASP A 22 -7.17 11.46 -8.86
CA ASP A 22 -5.98 10.61 -9.01
C ASP A 22 -5.39 10.70 -10.43
N ILE A 23 -6.22 10.80 -11.47
CA ILE A 23 -5.76 11.01 -12.85
C ILE A 23 -4.86 12.25 -12.91
N GLN A 24 -5.27 13.36 -12.29
CA GLN A 24 -4.49 14.60 -12.28
C GLN A 24 -3.19 14.47 -11.48
N ARG A 25 -3.23 13.81 -10.31
CA ARG A 25 -2.04 13.63 -9.45
C ARG A 25 -1.03 12.66 -10.05
N GLN A 26 -1.48 11.67 -10.81
CA GLN A 26 -0.69 10.56 -11.34
C GLN A 26 -0.61 10.56 -12.88
N MET A 27 -0.66 11.75 -13.50
CA MET A 27 -0.62 11.93 -14.96
C MET A 27 0.49 11.14 -15.68
N PRO A 28 1.75 11.03 -15.16
CA PRO A 28 2.76 10.20 -15.79
C PRO A 28 2.35 8.73 -15.94
N ASN A 29 1.63 8.17 -14.96
CA ASN A 29 1.14 6.79 -15.02
C ASN A 29 -0.04 6.64 -15.97
N VAL A 30 -0.95 7.62 -16.04
CA VAL A 30 -2.04 7.65 -17.02
C VAL A 30 -1.49 7.64 -18.45
N PHE A 31 -0.48 8.48 -18.72
CA PHE A 31 0.17 8.53 -20.03
C PHE A 31 0.81 7.18 -20.40
N ARG A 32 1.56 6.56 -19.48
CA ARG A 32 2.15 5.23 -19.68
C ARG A 32 1.09 4.15 -19.99
N MET A 33 -0.04 4.16 -19.28
CA MET A 33 -1.14 3.21 -19.54
C MET A 33 -1.72 3.37 -20.94
N LYS A 34 -1.94 4.61 -21.40
CA LYS A 34 -2.42 4.89 -22.76
C LYS A 34 -1.42 4.45 -23.83
N LEU A 35 -0.11 4.63 -23.62
CA LEU A 35 0.93 4.12 -24.52
C LEU A 35 0.93 2.59 -24.61
N LEU A 36 0.54 1.90 -23.54
CA LEU A 36 0.39 0.44 -23.52
C LEU A 36 -0.94 -0.04 -24.15
N GLY A 37 -1.78 0.87 -24.64
CA GLY A 37 -3.06 0.54 -25.27
C GLY A 37 -4.21 0.30 -24.28
N ALA A 38 -4.02 0.59 -22.98
CA ALA A 38 -5.10 0.50 -22.02
C ALA A 38 -6.04 1.71 -22.13
N ASN A 39 -7.34 1.46 -21.96
CA ASN A 39 -8.36 2.48 -21.86
C ASN A 39 -8.46 2.95 -20.40
N VAL A 40 -8.17 4.23 -20.16
CA VAL A 40 -8.21 4.82 -18.81
C VAL A 40 -9.52 5.58 -18.65
N ILE A 41 -10.39 5.06 -17.78
CA ILE A 41 -11.75 5.54 -17.56
C ILE A 41 -11.77 6.36 -16.26
N GLY A 42 -12.08 7.66 -16.40
CA GLY A 42 -12.18 8.58 -15.27
C GLY A 42 -13.47 8.35 -14.48
N VAL A 43 -13.36 8.34 -13.16
CA VAL A 43 -14.50 8.23 -12.24
C VAL A 43 -14.69 9.56 -11.50
N ASP A 44 -15.79 10.24 -11.82
CA ASP A 44 -16.18 11.54 -11.25
C ASP A 44 -17.18 11.43 -10.09
N SER A 45 -17.63 10.22 -9.75
CA SER A 45 -18.55 9.98 -8.64
C SER A 45 -17.84 10.01 -7.28
N GLY A 46 -18.60 10.36 -6.23
CA GLY A 46 -18.17 10.27 -4.84
C GLY A 46 -16.96 11.15 -4.51
N SER A 47 -15.97 10.54 -3.85
CA SER A 47 -14.70 11.18 -3.48
C SER A 47 -13.74 11.35 -4.66
N ARG A 48 -14.02 10.74 -5.83
CA ARG A 48 -13.19 10.85 -7.04
C ARG A 48 -11.78 10.30 -6.84
N THR A 49 -11.64 9.31 -5.96
CA THR A 49 -10.39 8.62 -5.59
C THR A 49 -10.51 7.10 -5.75
N LEU A 50 -9.51 6.34 -5.28
CA LEU A 50 -9.41 4.88 -5.36
C LEU A 50 -10.69 4.12 -4.97
N LYS A 51 -11.39 4.53 -3.91
CA LYS A 51 -12.63 3.87 -3.45
C LYS A 51 -13.70 3.86 -4.55
N ASP A 52 -13.93 5.00 -5.20
CA ASP A 52 -14.97 5.14 -6.22
C ASP A 52 -14.56 4.43 -7.52
N ALA A 53 -13.27 4.49 -7.87
CA ALA A 53 -12.73 3.71 -8.98
C ALA A 53 -12.96 2.20 -8.80
N MET A 54 -12.84 1.69 -7.57
CA MET A 54 -13.07 0.28 -7.28
C MET A 54 -14.56 -0.08 -7.35
N ASN A 55 -15.45 0.81 -6.90
CA ASN A 55 -16.90 0.62 -7.05
C ASN A 55 -17.30 0.50 -8.52
N GLU A 56 -16.81 1.37 -9.40
CA GLU A 56 -17.12 1.31 -10.84
C GLU A 56 -16.51 0.07 -11.50
N ALA A 57 -15.27 -0.29 -11.16
CA ALA A 57 -14.64 -1.51 -11.68
C ALA A 57 -15.42 -2.79 -11.28
N MET A 58 -15.91 -2.87 -10.04
CA MET A 58 -16.74 -3.98 -9.59
C MET A 58 -18.09 -4.01 -10.32
N ARG A 59 -18.74 -2.86 -10.56
CA ARG A 59 -19.99 -2.78 -11.33
C ARG A 59 -19.80 -3.29 -12.76
N GLU A 60 -18.73 -2.87 -13.42
CA GLU A 60 -18.40 -3.32 -14.77
C GLU A 60 -18.15 -4.84 -14.77
N TRP A 61 -17.35 -5.34 -13.83
CA TRP A 61 -17.05 -6.76 -13.74
C TRP A 61 -18.32 -7.60 -13.58
N VAL A 62 -19.26 -7.20 -12.72
CA VAL A 62 -20.53 -7.90 -12.53
C VAL A 62 -21.37 -7.93 -13.81
N ALA A 63 -21.31 -6.89 -14.63
CA ALA A 63 -22.04 -6.84 -15.91
C ALA A 63 -21.39 -7.71 -17.01
N ARG A 64 -20.14 -8.12 -16.84
CA ARG A 64 -19.30 -8.73 -17.89
C ARG A 64 -18.52 -9.96 -17.41
N VAL A 65 -19.05 -10.70 -16.45
CA VAL A 65 -18.36 -11.84 -15.82
C VAL A 65 -17.94 -12.95 -16.79
N ASP A 66 -18.60 -13.07 -17.95
CA ASP A 66 -18.34 -14.11 -18.96
C ASP A 66 -17.06 -13.85 -19.78
N ASP A 67 -16.66 -12.58 -19.95
CA ASP A 67 -15.55 -12.18 -20.83
C ASP A 67 -14.48 -11.32 -20.12
N THR A 68 -14.71 -10.95 -18.86
CA THR A 68 -13.87 -9.99 -18.14
C THR A 68 -13.35 -10.58 -16.82
N PHE A 69 -12.03 -10.58 -16.65
CA PHE A 69 -11.37 -10.89 -15.39
C PHE A 69 -11.03 -9.60 -14.63
N TYR A 70 -11.49 -9.49 -13.38
CA TYR A 70 -11.20 -8.33 -12.56
C TYR A 70 -9.86 -8.49 -11.82
N ILE A 71 -8.92 -7.57 -12.07
CA ILE A 71 -7.61 -7.57 -11.39
C ILE A 71 -7.68 -6.63 -10.19
N ILE A 72 -7.85 -7.18 -8.99
CA ILE A 72 -7.71 -6.43 -7.74
C ILE A 72 -6.22 -6.20 -7.43
N GLY A 73 -5.84 -4.95 -7.21
CA GLY A 73 -4.44 -4.53 -7.06
C GLY A 73 -3.84 -4.69 -5.66
N THR A 74 -4.57 -5.26 -4.69
CA THR A 74 -4.12 -5.37 -3.30
C THR A 74 -4.69 -6.61 -2.61
N ALA A 75 -4.15 -6.98 -1.44
CA ALA A 75 -4.57 -8.16 -0.67
C ALA A 75 -5.88 -7.91 0.12
N ALA A 76 -6.90 -7.46 -0.61
CA ALA A 76 -8.24 -7.17 -0.13
C ALA A 76 -9.27 -7.66 -1.16
N GLY A 77 -10.54 -7.30 -0.97
CA GLY A 77 -11.63 -7.78 -1.82
C GLY A 77 -12.19 -9.13 -1.34
N PRO A 78 -13.24 -9.65 -2.01
CA PRO A 78 -13.85 -10.93 -1.63
C PRO A 78 -12.88 -12.09 -1.84
N ALA A 79 -13.12 -13.22 -1.16
CA ALA A 79 -12.44 -14.47 -1.50
C ALA A 79 -12.66 -14.79 -3.00
N PRO A 80 -11.63 -15.23 -3.75
CA PRO A 80 -10.30 -15.65 -3.27
C PRO A 80 -9.21 -14.56 -3.32
N TYR A 81 -9.53 -13.29 -3.58
CA TYR A 81 -8.51 -12.27 -3.88
C TYR A 81 -7.47 -12.03 -2.78
N PRO A 82 -7.80 -11.93 -1.47
CA PRO A 82 -6.78 -11.71 -0.46
C PRO A 82 -5.69 -12.79 -0.45
N GLU A 83 -6.10 -14.06 -0.47
CA GLU A 83 -5.21 -15.22 -0.50
C GLU A 83 -4.44 -15.31 -1.82
N MET A 84 -5.12 -15.14 -2.95
CA MET A 84 -4.47 -15.17 -4.27
C MET A 84 -3.40 -14.09 -4.40
N VAL A 85 -3.69 -12.86 -3.97
CA VAL A 85 -2.73 -11.75 -4.04
C VAL A 85 -1.57 -11.98 -3.08
N ARG A 86 -1.83 -12.45 -1.86
CA ARG A 86 -0.78 -12.85 -0.92
C ARG A 86 0.15 -13.88 -1.56
N ASP A 87 -0.39 -14.97 -2.09
CA ASP A 87 0.40 -16.07 -2.64
C ASP A 87 1.28 -15.62 -3.81
N PHE A 88 0.78 -14.72 -4.66
CA PHE A 88 1.58 -14.10 -5.72
C PHE A 88 2.65 -13.12 -5.21
N GLN A 89 2.46 -12.53 -4.02
CA GLN A 89 3.39 -11.58 -3.41
C GLN A 89 4.39 -12.25 -2.45
N CYS A 90 4.13 -13.47 -1.98
CA CYS A 90 4.99 -14.23 -1.05
C CYS A 90 6.42 -14.44 -1.57
N VAL A 91 6.64 -14.30 -2.87
CA VAL A 91 7.98 -14.29 -3.47
C VAL A 91 8.89 -13.26 -2.78
N ILE A 92 8.35 -12.11 -2.36
CA ILE A 92 9.11 -11.05 -1.66
C ILE A 92 9.73 -11.60 -0.37
N GLY A 93 8.91 -12.19 0.51
CA GLY A 93 9.40 -12.74 1.78
C GLY A 93 10.28 -13.97 1.59
N ASN A 94 9.98 -14.81 0.60
CA ASN A 94 10.78 -16.01 0.29
C ASN A 94 12.20 -15.63 -0.15
N GLU A 95 12.32 -14.67 -1.08
CA GLU A 95 13.61 -14.13 -1.50
C GLU A 95 14.33 -13.44 -0.35
N ALA A 96 13.62 -12.63 0.44
CA ALA A 96 14.19 -11.97 1.60
C ALA A 96 14.78 -12.98 2.61
N LYS A 97 14.09 -14.08 2.94
CA LYS A 97 14.62 -15.09 3.88
C LYS A 97 15.94 -15.69 3.39
N ALA A 98 16.02 -16.02 2.10
CA ALA A 98 17.24 -16.52 1.48
C ALA A 98 18.37 -15.48 1.53
N GLN A 99 18.08 -14.24 1.13
CA GLN A 99 19.04 -13.14 1.10
C GLN A 99 19.53 -12.76 2.50
N MET A 100 18.66 -12.78 3.52
CA MET A 100 19.05 -12.49 4.91
C MET A 100 20.01 -13.55 5.44
N GLN A 101 19.73 -14.82 5.17
CA GLN A 101 20.63 -15.91 5.54
C GLN A 101 22.00 -15.79 4.84
N GLU A 102 22.02 -15.42 3.57
CA GLU A 102 23.26 -15.22 2.80
C GLU A 102 24.05 -13.99 3.29
N ALA A 103 23.39 -12.86 3.50
CA ALA A 103 24.03 -11.59 3.78
C ALA A 103 24.53 -11.47 5.23
N ILE A 104 23.77 -11.98 6.20
CA ILE A 104 24.09 -11.79 7.64
C ILE A 104 24.10 -13.09 8.46
N GLY A 105 23.89 -14.25 7.81
CA GLY A 105 23.93 -15.56 8.49
C GLY A 105 22.74 -15.85 9.41
N ARG A 106 21.71 -15.00 9.42
CA ARG A 106 20.51 -15.11 10.27
C ARG A 106 19.33 -14.32 9.66
N GLN A 107 18.15 -14.48 10.25
CA GLN A 107 16.97 -13.66 9.94
C GLN A 107 17.03 -12.28 10.66
N PRO A 108 16.32 -11.25 10.16
CA PRO A 108 16.32 -9.92 10.77
C PRO A 108 15.62 -9.91 12.14
N ASP A 109 15.92 -8.92 12.97
CA ASP A 109 15.20 -8.69 14.22
C ASP A 109 13.79 -8.12 13.96
N VAL A 110 13.67 -7.30 12.91
CA VAL A 110 12.41 -6.68 12.50
C VAL A 110 12.27 -6.68 10.98
N ALA A 111 11.12 -7.09 10.48
CA ALA A 111 10.69 -6.86 9.09
C ALA A 111 9.56 -5.83 9.07
N VAL A 112 9.71 -4.75 8.30
CA VAL A 112 8.78 -3.61 8.26
C VAL A 112 8.34 -3.31 6.83
N ALA A 113 7.05 -3.00 6.66
CA ALA A 113 6.47 -2.65 5.37
C ALA A 113 5.32 -1.64 5.55
N CYS A 114 5.07 -0.81 4.53
CA CYS A 114 3.93 0.10 4.53
C CYS A 114 2.63 -0.63 4.20
N VAL A 115 1.52 -0.20 4.79
CA VAL A 115 0.22 -0.88 4.69
C VAL A 115 -0.86 0.10 4.26
N GLY A 116 -1.25 0.00 2.99
CA GLY A 116 -2.54 0.50 2.49
C GLY A 116 -3.54 -0.65 2.52
N GLY A 117 -3.89 -1.19 1.34
CA GLY A 117 -4.64 -2.46 1.29
C GLY A 117 -3.84 -3.69 1.76
N GLY A 118 -2.50 -3.64 1.70
CA GLY A 118 -1.61 -4.58 2.39
C GLY A 118 -0.87 -5.64 1.56
N SER A 119 -0.92 -5.61 0.22
CA SER A 119 -0.28 -6.63 -0.63
C SER A 119 1.24 -6.76 -0.45
N ASN A 120 1.98 -5.64 -0.51
CA ASN A 120 3.44 -5.66 -0.33
C ASN A 120 3.84 -6.16 1.07
N ALA A 121 3.09 -5.75 2.09
CA ALA A 121 3.35 -6.10 3.47
C ALA A 121 3.09 -7.59 3.72
N ILE A 122 1.95 -8.12 3.29
CA ILE A 122 1.67 -9.56 3.46
C ILE A 122 2.63 -10.42 2.64
N GLY A 123 3.05 -9.96 1.45
CA GLY A 123 4.05 -10.64 0.65
C GLY A 123 5.41 -10.77 1.34
N LEU A 124 5.83 -9.74 2.09
CA LEU A 124 7.02 -9.83 2.95
C LEU A 124 6.74 -10.69 4.19
N PHE A 125 5.63 -10.45 4.88
CA PHE A 125 5.36 -11.00 6.21
C PHE A 125 5.02 -12.48 6.20
N TYR A 126 4.31 -12.97 5.19
CA TYR A 126 3.75 -14.32 5.21
C TYR A 126 4.82 -15.42 5.43
N PRO A 127 5.97 -15.41 4.72
CA PRO A 127 7.06 -16.36 4.99
C PRO A 127 7.72 -16.22 6.37
N TYR A 128 7.51 -15.10 7.05
CA TYR A 128 8.01 -14.84 8.42
C TYR A 128 6.96 -15.10 9.51
N ILE A 129 5.71 -15.45 9.19
CA ILE A 129 4.66 -15.66 10.22
C ILE A 129 5.09 -16.69 11.27
N GLU A 130 5.76 -17.77 10.87
CA GLU A 130 6.25 -18.82 11.78
C GLU A 130 7.62 -18.49 12.40
N GLU A 131 8.28 -17.41 11.98
CA GLU A 131 9.56 -16.96 12.54
C GLU A 131 9.32 -16.09 13.77
N GLU A 132 9.07 -16.72 14.93
CA GLU A 132 8.69 -16.04 16.19
C GLU A 132 9.70 -14.99 16.66
N ASN A 133 10.97 -15.15 16.31
CA ASN A 133 12.04 -14.21 16.67
C ASN A 133 12.09 -12.97 15.77
N VAL A 134 11.32 -12.95 14.66
CA VAL A 134 11.22 -11.79 13.76
C VAL A 134 9.95 -11.01 14.08
N ARG A 135 10.15 -9.78 14.56
CA ARG A 135 9.04 -8.82 14.73
C ARG A 135 8.56 -8.34 13.38
N LEU A 136 7.24 -8.30 13.19
CA LEU A 136 6.62 -7.86 11.95
C LEU A 136 5.89 -6.54 12.22
N VAL A 137 6.20 -5.50 11.44
CA VAL A 137 5.67 -4.16 11.65
C VAL A 137 5.02 -3.62 10.37
N GLY A 138 3.71 -3.46 10.40
CA GLY A 138 2.94 -2.74 9.38
C GLY A 138 2.87 -1.24 9.68
N VAL A 139 3.18 -0.40 8.70
CA VAL A 139 3.11 1.07 8.85
C VAL A 139 1.98 1.63 7.98
N GLU A 140 0.89 2.02 8.63
CA GLU A 140 -0.24 2.72 8.01
C GLU A 140 0.07 4.21 7.81
N ALA A 141 -0.72 4.89 6.97
CA ALA A 141 -0.57 6.32 6.76
C ALA A 141 -1.23 7.11 7.89
N GLY A 142 -0.40 7.79 8.69
CA GLY A 142 -0.84 8.63 9.79
C GLY A 142 -1.39 9.99 9.36
N GLY A 143 -1.23 10.36 8.09
CA GLY A 143 -1.68 11.65 7.54
C GLY A 143 -1.18 12.83 8.38
N LEU A 144 -2.11 13.68 8.83
CA LEU A 144 -1.82 14.80 9.73
C LEU A 144 -1.77 14.37 11.22
N GLY A 145 -2.31 13.20 11.53
CA GLY A 145 -2.31 12.58 12.85
C GLY A 145 -3.51 11.67 13.05
N VAL A 146 -3.32 10.55 13.77
CA VAL A 146 -4.38 9.59 14.10
C VAL A 146 -5.42 10.12 15.09
N ASP A 147 -5.12 11.23 15.74
CA ASP A 147 -6.02 12.00 16.60
C ASP A 147 -6.91 12.98 15.82
N THR A 148 -6.71 13.09 14.51
CA THR A 148 -7.49 13.91 13.57
C THR A 148 -8.34 13.01 12.67
N PRO A 149 -9.29 13.53 11.88
CA PRO A 149 -9.95 12.73 10.83
C PRO A 149 -9.06 12.52 9.58
N ASP A 150 -7.92 13.20 9.49
CA ASP A 150 -7.08 13.26 8.30
C ASP A 150 -5.94 12.22 8.38
N HIS A 151 -6.30 10.94 8.29
CA HIS A 151 -5.37 9.81 8.19
C HIS A 151 -5.98 8.63 7.42
N ALA A 152 -5.19 7.59 7.16
CA ALA A 152 -5.62 6.32 6.56
C ALA A 152 -5.00 5.15 7.35
N ALA A 153 -5.43 5.01 8.61
CA ALA A 153 -4.84 4.08 9.58
C ALA A 153 -5.89 3.30 10.39
N PRO A 154 -6.71 2.47 9.73
CA PRO A 154 -7.86 1.82 10.35
C PRO A 154 -7.49 0.90 11.53
N ILE A 155 -6.34 0.21 11.51
CA ILE A 155 -5.93 -0.62 12.64
C ILE A 155 -5.43 0.27 13.78
N THR A 156 -4.50 1.18 13.51
CA THR A 156 -3.82 1.98 14.54
C THR A 156 -4.78 2.96 15.24
N SER A 157 -5.79 3.48 14.53
CA SER A 157 -6.82 4.34 15.14
C SER A 157 -7.91 3.56 15.87
N GLY A 158 -7.88 2.22 15.85
CA GLY A 158 -8.91 1.39 16.47
C GLY A 158 -10.27 1.50 15.78
N ALA A 159 -10.30 1.64 14.45
CA ALA A 159 -11.54 1.75 13.69
C ALA A 159 -12.43 0.50 13.89
N PRO A 160 -13.76 0.62 13.84
CA PRO A 160 -14.62 -0.54 13.99
C PRO A 160 -14.49 -1.52 12.82
N ILE A 161 -14.85 -2.78 13.06
CA ILE A 161 -14.97 -3.78 12.00
C ILE A 161 -16.17 -3.45 11.11
N GLY A 162 -15.94 -3.37 9.81
CA GLY A 162 -16.97 -3.12 8.80
C GLY A 162 -16.90 -4.09 7.63
N VAL A 163 -17.77 -3.90 6.65
CA VAL A 163 -17.78 -4.64 5.39
C VAL A 163 -17.69 -3.63 4.25
N LEU A 164 -16.64 -3.73 3.45
CA LEU A 164 -16.41 -2.88 2.29
C LEU A 164 -15.87 -3.75 1.15
N HIS A 165 -16.35 -3.51 -0.07
CA HIS A 165 -15.85 -4.16 -1.29
C HIS A 165 -15.75 -5.70 -1.19
N GLY A 166 -16.72 -6.34 -0.52
CA GLY A 166 -16.84 -7.80 -0.47
C GLY A 166 -16.04 -8.51 0.63
N PHE A 167 -15.43 -7.78 1.58
CA PHE A 167 -14.70 -8.39 2.70
C PHE A 167 -14.99 -7.69 4.04
N ARG A 168 -14.80 -8.42 5.14
CA ARG A 168 -14.97 -7.94 6.52
C ARG A 168 -13.61 -7.66 7.15
N SER A 169 -13.38 -6.45 7.64
CA SER A 169 -12.09 -6.02 8.17
C SER A 169 -12.21 -4.73 8.99
N TYR A 170 -11.11 -4.23 9.56
CA TYR A 170 -11.04 -2.87 10.08
C TYR A 170 -11.33 -1.86 8.95
N LEU A 171 -12.18 -0.87 9.24
CA LEU A 171 -12.68 0.08 8.26
C LEU A 171 -12.95 1.44 8.91
N MET A 172 -12.40 2.51 8.30
CA MET A 172 -12.72 3.88 8.65
C MET A 172 -14.19 4.18 8.30
N GLN A 173 -15.07 4.16 9.32
CA GLN A 173 -16.51 4.40 9.17
C GLN A 173 -17.08 5.13 10.40
N ASP A 174 -18.18 5.84 10.20
CA ASP A 174 -18.93 6.49 11.29
C ASP A 174 -19.81 5.50 12.08
N GLU A 175 -20.52 6.02 13.10
CA GLU A 175 -21.43 5.23 13.94
C GLU A 175 -22.60 4.60 13.17
N ASN A 176 -22.92 5.11 11.98
CA ASN A 176 -23.97 4.59 11.10
C ASN A 176 -23.40 3.63 10.03
N GLY A 177 -22.11 3.30 10.10
CA GLY A 177 -21.43 2.45 9.12
C GLY A 177 -21.17 3.12 7.78
N GLN A 178 -21.21 4.46 7.70
CA GLN A 178 -20.82 5.19 6.50
C GLN A 178 -19.30 5.30 6.41
N VAL A 179 -18.74 4.90 5.27
CA VAL A 179 -17.29 4.96 5.02
C VAL A 179 -16.82 6.43 5.07
N LEU A 180 -15.83 6.70 5.91
CA LEU A 180 -15.23 8.02 6.06
C LEU A 180 -14.25 8.31 4.93
N GLY A 181 -14.01 9.60 4.69
CA GLY A 181 -12.85 10.03 3.89
C GLY A 181 -11.55 9.74 4.63
N THR A 182 -10.46 9.68 3.88
CA THR A 182 -9.11 9.47 4.39
C THR A 182 -8.15 10.54 3.88
N HIS A 183 -6.97 10.61 4.48
CA HIS A 183 -5.90 11.48 4.02
C HIS A 183 -4.54 10.80 4.12
N SER A 184 -3.75 10.94 3.07
CA SER A 184 -2.30 10.70 3.09
C SER A 184 -1.64 11.50 1.97
N VAL A 185 -0.39 11.92 2.19
CA VAL A 185 0.48 12.42 1.13
C VAL A 185 0.74 11.36 0.04
N SER A 186 0.58 10.08 0.39
CA SER A 186 0.80 8.94 -0.49
C SER A 186 -0.52 8.35 -0.99
N ALA A 187 -0.82 8.52 -2.27
CA ALA A 187 -2.05 8.02 -2.88
C ALA A 187 -2.22 6.49 -2.75
N GLY A 188 -1.13 5.71 -2.72
CA GLY A 188 -1.19 4.26 -2.56
C GLY A 188 -1.55 3.78 -1.15
N LEU A 189 -1.49 4.66 -0.14
CA LEU A 189 -1.90 4.36 1.25
C LEU A 189 -3.23 5.00 1.62
N ASP A 190 -3.76 5.92 0.79
CA ASP A 190 -5.01 6.65 1.01
C ASP A 190 -6.24 5.75 0.75
N TYR A 191 -6.47 4.78 1.64
CA TYR A 191 -7.54 3.81 1.55
C TYR A 191 -8.19 3.59 2.94
N PRO A 192 -9.54 3.63 3.06
CA PRO A 192 -10.22 3.55 4.36
C PRO A 192 -10.26 2.15 4.97
N GLY A 193 -9.95 1.09 4.21
CA GLY A 193 -9.98 -0.28 4.70
C GLY A 193 -8.59 -0.90 4.76
N ILE A 194 -8.53 -2.16 5.18
CA ILE A 194 -7.29 -2.95 5.19
C ILE A 194 -7.60 -4.42 4.88
N GLY A 195 -6.66 -5.15 4.27
CA GLY A 195 -6.84 -6.57 3.95
C GLY A 195 -7.24 -7.42 5.17
N PRO A 196 -8.15 -8.42 5.02
CA PRO A 196 -8.67 -9.18 6.16
C PRO A 196 -7.61 -10.00 6.90
N GLU A 197 -6.55 -10.42 6.20
CA GLU A 197 -5.44 -11.16 6.82
C GLU A 197 -4.60 -10.27 7.73
N HIS A 198 -4.41 -8.99 7.39
CA HIS A 198 -3.74 -8.02 8.26
C HIS A 198 -4.54 -7.79 9.55
N SER A 199 -5.86 -7.65 9.44
CA SER A 199 -6.76 -7.56 10.59
C SER A 199 -6.66 -8.79 11.50
N HIS A 200 -6.67 -9.99 10.90
CA HIS A 200 -6.48 -11.22 11.67
C HIS A 200 -5.12 -11.26 12.38
N LEU A 201 -4.04 -10.91 11.67
CA LEU A 201 -2.68 -10.89 12.22
C LEU A 201 -2.50 -9.84 13.32
N HIS A 202 -3.24 -8.73 13.26
CA HIS A 202 -3.34 -7.75 14.34
C HIS A 202 -4.02 -8.34 15.58
N ASP A 203 -5.19 -8.97 15.40
CA ASP A 203 -5.99 -9.52 16.50
C ASP A 203 -5.24 -10.59 17.29
N ILE A 204 -4.50 -11.47 16.58
CA ILE A 204 -3.66 -12.50 17.21
C ILE A 204 -2.29 -11.96 17.66
N LYS A 205 -2.02 -10.67 17.47
CA LYS A 205 -0.79 -9.97 17.86
C LYS A 205 0.47 -10.50 17.19
N ARG A 206 0.34 -11.08 16.00
CA ARG A 206 1.49 -11.54 15.23
C ARG A 206 2.19 -10.39 14.52
N VAL A 207 1.44 -9.40 14.06
CA VAL A 207 1.96 -8.19 13.40
C VAL A 207 1.60 -6.98 14.25
N GLU A 208 2.59 -6.14 14.53
CA GLU A 208 2.43 -4.83 15.16
C GLU A 208 2.05 -3.81 14.07
N TYR A 209 1.03 -2.98 14.29
CA TYR A 209 0.68 -1.90 13.38
C TYR A 209 0.92 -0.55 14.05
N THR A 210 1.40 0.39 13.25
CA THR A 210 1.72 1.75 13.67
C THR A 210 1.56 2.69 12.50
N VAL A 211 1.87 3.97 12.70
CA VAL A 211 1.76 5.00 11.67
C VAL A 211 3.05 5.76 11.47
N ALA A 212 3.21 6.28 10.26
CA ALA A 212 4.07 7.42 9.97
C ALA A 212 3.21 8.58 9.46
N LYS A 213 3.43 9.77 9.98
CA LYS A 213 2.78 11.00 9.49
C LYS A 213 3.37 11.41 8.14
N ASP A 214 2.65 12.29 7.44
CA ASP A 214 3.09 12.78 6.12
C ASP A 214 4.45 13.49 6.18
N ASP A 215 4.72 14.26 7.24
CA ASP A 215 6.00 14.93 7.44
C ASP A 215 7.15 13.94 7.72
N GLU A 216 6.91 12.92 8.54
CA GLU A 216 7.85 11.82 8.81
C GLU A 216 8.18 11.05 7.52
N ALA A 217 7.19 10.79 6.67
CA ALA A 217 7.39 10.11 5.39
C ALA A 217 8.16 10.96 4.38
N LEU A 218 7.90 12.28 4.33
CA LEU A 218 8.64 13.20 3.46
C LEU A 218 10.10 13.35 3.92
N GLU A 219 10.36 13.41 5.22
CA GLU A 219 11.72 13.42 5.75
C GLU A 219 12.45 12.12 5.40
N ALA A 220 11.81 10.97 5.57
CA ALA A 220 12.39 9.68 5.21
C ALA A 220 12.68 9.54 3.70
N PHE A 221 11.82 10.10 2.85
CA PHE A 221 12.06 10.22 1.41
C PHE A 221 13.37 10.97 1.13
N ASP A 222 13.55 12.14 1.78
CA ASP A 222 14.76 12.96 1.60
C ASP A 222 16.02 12.27 2.08
N LEU A 223 15.95 11.61 3.25
CA LEU A 223 17.07 10.88 3.81
C LEU A 223 17.55 9.80 2.85
N LEU A 224 16.64 8.99 2.32
CA LEU A 224 17.01 7.91 1.40
C LEU A 224 17.58 8.44 0.08
N CYS A 225 17.02 9.54 -0.44
CA CYS A 225 17.55 10.20 -1.64
C CYS A 225 18.96 10.74 -1.39
N ARG A 226 19.18 11.40 -0.24
CA ARG A 226 20.42 12.13 0.05
C ARG A 226 21.57 11.20 0.44
N PHE A 227 21.29 10.16 1.23
CA PHE A 227 22.33 9.32 1.80
C PHE A 227 22.56 8.04 0.99
N GLU A 228 21.52 7.50 0.34
CA GLU A 228 21.63 6.24 -0.41
C GLU A 228 21.48 6.43 -1.93
N GLY A 229 21.12 7.62 -2.40
CA GLY A 229 20.90 7.87 -3.83
C GLY A 229 19.70 7.12 -4.41
N ILE A 230 18.80 6.63 -3.55
CA ILE A 230 17.60 5.89 -3.93
C ILE A 230 16.40 6.82 -3.77
N ILE A 231 15.58 6.94 -4.82
CA ILE A 231 14.33 7.73 -4.80
C ILE A 231 13.17 6.78 -4.46
N PRO A 232 12.69 6.72 -3.20
CA PRO A 232 11.63 5.80 -2.81
C PRO A 232 10.25 6.32 -3.23
N ALA A 233 9.31 5.42 -3.46
CA ALA A 233 7.90 5.81 -3.51
C ALA A 233 7.46 6.35 -2.13
N LEU A 234 6.57 7.36 -2.10
CA LEU A 234 6.08 7.92 -0.83
C LEU A 234 5.42 6.88 0.07
N GLU A 235 4.80 5.84 -0.51
CA GLU A 235 4.29 4.67 0.21
C GLU A 235 5.43 4.00 1.01
N SER A 236 6.53 3.67 0.33
CA SER A 236 7.69 3.00 0.94
C SER A 236 8.38 3.88 1.97
N SER A 237 8.37 5.20 1.77
CA SER A 237 8.94 6.15 2.72
C SER A 237 8.27 6.09 4.09
N HIS A 238 7.01 5.64 4.21
CA HIS A 238 6.39 5.42 5.52
C HIS A 238 7.07 4.28 6.29
N ALA A 239 7.41 3.18 5.62
CA ALA A 239 8.16 2.08 6.24
C ALA A 239 9.59 2.52 6.62
N VAL A 240 10.23 3.33 5.77
CA VAL A 240 11.55 3.91 6.06
C VAL A 240 11.48 4.88 7.24
N ALA A 241 10.44 5.71 7.34
CA ALA A 241 10.25 6.65 8.45
C ALA A 241 10.17 5.90 9.79
N TRP A 242 9.47 4.76 9.82
CA TRP A 242 9.49 3.89 10.99
C TRP A 242 10.90 3.40 11.33
N ALA A 243 11.67 2.95 10.35
CA ALA A 243 13.03 2.47 10.57
C ALA A 243 13.95 3.58 11.10
N VAL A 244 13.90 4.79 10.51
CA VAL A 244 14.66 5.97 10.96
C VAL A 244 14.34 6.32 12.41
N LYS A 245 13.05 6.28 12.80
CA LYS A 245 12.59 6.59 14.15
C LYS A 245 12.96 5.54 15.20
N ASN A 246 13.13 4.28 14.80
CA ASN A 246 13.29 3.16 15.73
C ASN A 246 14.70 2.56 15.78
N ALA A 247 15.48 2.63 14.70
CA ALA A 247 16.86 2.15 14.68
C ALA A 247 17.73 2.75 15.80
N PRO A 248 17.65 4.05 16.15
CA PRO A 248 18.42 4.62 17.26
C PRO A 248 18.07 4.05 18.66
N LYS A 249 16.91 3.39 18.78
CA LYS A 249 16.43 2.77 20.03
C LYS A 249 16.78 1.28 20.11
N MET A 250 17.32 0.71 19.04
CA MET A 250 17.69 -0.70 18.94
C MET A 250 19.16 -0.91 19.30
N GLY A 251 19.51 -2.16 19.62
CA GLY A 251 20.90 -2.56 19.79
C GLY A 251 21.67 -2.42 18.46
N LYS A 252 22.96 -2.09 18.55
CA LYS A 252 23.82 -1.88 17.36
C LYS A 252 23.93 -3.10 16.43
N ASP A 253 23.73 -4.30 16.99
CA ASP A 253 23.82 -5.57 16.25
C ASP A 253 22.45 -6.05 15.73
N GLN A 254 21.37 -5.31 16.02
CA GLN A 254 20.03 -5.64 15.55
C GLN A 254 19.81 -5.15 14.12
N VAL A 255 19.03 -5.91 13.34
CA VAL A 255 18.83 -5.67 11.91
C VAL A 255 17.37 -5.43 11.59
N ILE A 256 17.10 -4.37 10.82
CA ILE A 256 15.79 -4.03 10.27
C ILE A 256 15.81 -4.34 8.77
N LEU A 257 14.86 -5.16 8.32
CA LEU A 257 14.56 -5.37 6.91
C LEU A 257 13.35 -4.50 6.52
N VAL A 258 13.55 -3.55 5.61
CA VAL A 258 12.48 -2.66 5.11
C VAL A 258 12.03 -3.13 3.72
N ASN A 259 10.73 -3.33 3.51
CA ASN A 259 10.19 -3.54 2.17
C ASN A 259 10.13 -2.22 1.40
N LEU A 260 11.06 -2.01 0.46
CA LEU A 260 11.04 -0.85 -0.43
C LEU A 260 10.10 -1.10 -1.62
N SER A 261 8.80 -1.08 -1.35
CA SER A 261 7.72 -1.54 -2.24
C SER A 261 7.67 -0.90 -3.63
N GLY A 262 8.30 0.27 -3.82
CA GLY A 262 8.34 0.93 -5.12
C GLY A 262 9.29 2.12 -5.18
N ARG A 263 9.55 2.56 -6.41
CA ARG A 263 10.36 3.73 -6.73
C ARG A 263 9.53 5.01 -6.88
N GLY A 264 10.12 6.14 -6.53
CA GLY A 264 9.43 7.44 -6.39
C GLY A 264 9.31 8.28 -7.64
N ASP A 265 9.62 7.77 -8.85
CA ASP A 265 9.50 8.55 -10.09
C ASP A 265 8.10 9.16 -10.27
N LYS A 266 7.06 8.45 -9.80
CA LYS A 266 5.66 8.91 -9.87
C LYS A 266 5.37 10.05 -8.89
N ASP A 267 6.18 10.21 -7.85
CA ASP A 267 5.94 11.14 -6.75
C ASP A 267 6.73 12.45 -6.89
N ILE A 268 7.66 12.55 -7.86
CA ILE A 268 8.54 13.71 -8.06
C ILE A 268 7.74 15.02 -8.14
N ASN A 269 6.67 15.07 -8.94
CA ASN A 269 5.86 16.29 -9.08
C ASN A 269 5.14 16.67 -7.78
N THR A 270 4.60 15.66 -7.07
CA THR A 270 3.95 15.87 -5.77
C THR A 270 4.95 16.42 -4.76
N VAL A 271 6.11 15.77 -4.65
CA VAL A 271 7.18 16.16 -3.73
C VAL A 271 7.73 17.54 -4.08
N ALA A 272 7.98 17.84 -5.36
CA ALA A 272 8.43 19.15 -5.81
C ALA A 272 7.44 20.25 -5.44
N LYS A 273 6.14 20.03 -5.71
CA LYS A 273 5.08 20.98 -5.33
C LYS A 273 5.02 21.21 -3.82
N LEU A 274 5.07 20.14 -3.02
CA LEU A 274 5.04 20.23 -1.55
C LEU A 274 6.26 20.96 -0.99
N LYS A 275 7.41 20.84 -1.65
CA LYS A 275 8.67 21.50 -1.27
C LYS A 275 8.85 22.89 -1.89
N GLY A 276 7.94 23.34 -2.75
CA GLY A 276 8.10 24.61 -3.48
C GLY A 276 9.27 24.60 -4.46
N ILE A 277 9.62 23.43 -5.03
CA ILE A 277 10.64 23.28 -6.06
C ILE A 277 9.98 23.44 -7.43
N GLU A 278 10.50 24.37 -8.24
CA GLU A 278 10.10 24.55 -9.64
C GLU A 278 10.87 23.55 -10.53
N LEU A 279 10.15 22.78 -11.36
CA LEU A 279 10.68 21.72 -12.24
C LEU A 279 10.73 22.15 -13.71
#